data_AF-A0A922L756-F1
#
_entry.id   AF-A0A922L756-F1
#
_cell.length_a   1.000
_cell.length_b   1.000
_cell.length_c   1.000
_cell.angle_alpha   90.00
_cell.angle_beta   90.00
_cell.angle_gamma   90.00
#
_symmetry.space_group_name_H-M   'P 1'
#
loop_
_entity.id
_entity.type
_entity.pdbx_description
1 polymer ?
#
loop_
_entity_poly.entity_id
_entity_poly.type
_entity_poly.pdbx_seq_one_letter_code
_entity_poly.pdbx_strand_id
1 'polypeptide(L)' 'MFSFQFTLCQLTDRRIFTVKFVGNSHNSFYIYTIMMIMIATTVSIHCHMYILFLIGSPLPILYHSNLT' A
#
# COMPACT_ATOMS: atom_id res chain seq x y z
N MET A 1 -4.01 -9.30 -18.39
CA MET A 1 -4.26 -10.11 -17.16
C MET A 1 -4.12 -9.19 -15.95
N PHE A 2 -5.03 -9.30 -14.98
CA PHE A 2 -4.96 -8.54 -13.72
C PHE A 2 -4.92 -9.51 -12.53
N SER A 3 -4.15 -9.18 -11.51
CA SER A 3 -4.09 -9.94 -10.25
C SER A 3 -4.02 -8.99 -9.06
N PHE A 4 -4.70 -9.36 -7.98
CA PHE A 4 -4.70 -8.66 -6.70
C PHE A 4 -4.11 -9.55 -5.61
N GLN A 5 -3.34 -8.95 -4.70
CA GLN A 5 -2.81 -9.64 -3.52
C GLN A 5 -3.05 -8.77 -2.28
N PHE A 6 -3.68 -9.35 -1.27
CA PHE A 6 -3.91 -8.74 0.03
C PHE A 6 -2.91 -9.30 1.05
N THR A 7 -2.28 -8.44 1.84
CA THR A 7 -1.42 -8.86 2.95
C THR A 7 -1.77 -8.05 4.19
N LEU A 8 -2.06 -8.74 5.30
CA LEU A 8 -2.22 -8.14 6.62
C LEU A 8 -1.08 -8.63 7.50
N CYS A 9 -0.29 -7.71 8.03
CA CYS A 9 0.76 -7.99 8.99
C CYS A 9 0.43 -7.30 10.31
N GLN A 10 0.56 -8.02 11.42
CA GLN A 10 0.39 -7.48 12.77
C GLN A 10 1.76 -7.47 13.46
N LEU A 11 2.26 -6.27 13.71
CA LEU A 11 3.30 -6.00 14.71
C LEU A 11 2.57 -5.59 15.99
N THR A 12 3.14 -5.85 17.17
CA THR A 12 2.51 -5.65 18.50
C THR A 12 1.44 -4.55 18.56
N ASP A 13 1.83 -3.32 18.20
CA ASP A 13 0.98 -2.12 18.30
C ASP A 13 0.53 -1.57 16.94
N ARG A 14 0.81 -2.29 15.85
CA ARG A 14 0.63 -1.82 14.47
C ARG A 14 0.03 -2.88 13.58
N ARG A 15 -1.10 -2.55 12.95
CA ARG A 15 -1.70 -3.36 11.88
C ARG A 15 -1.35 -2.72 10.55
N ILE A 16 -0.61 -3.43 9.72
CA ILE A 16 -0.24 -2.99 8.37
C ILE A 16 -1.08 -3.78 7.38
N PHE A 17 -1.91 -3.08 6.63
CA PHE A 17 -2.70 -3.64 5.54
C PHE A 17 -2.14 -3.16 4.22
N THR A 18 -1.75 -4.09 3.34
CA THR A 18 -1.26 -3.74 2.00
C THR A 18 -2.09 -4.42 0.93
N VAL A 19 -2.39 -3.68 -0.13
CA VAL A 19 -3.01 -4.17 -1.35
C VAL A 19 -2.05 -3.96 -2.50
N LYS A 20 -1.65 -5.05 -3.15
CA LYS A 20 -0.83 -5.01 -4.36
C LYS A 20 -1.69 -5.34 -5.57
N PHE A 21 -1.69 -4.45 -6.54
CA PHE A 21 -2.30 -4.59 -7.84
C PHE A 21 -1.19 -4.81 -8.87
N VAL A 22 -1.28 -5.92 -9.61
CA VAL A 22 -0.37 -6.21 -10.71
C VAL A 22 -1.20 -6.32 -11.98
N GLY A 23 -0.96 -5.41 -12.92
CA GLY A 23 -1.61 -5.37 -14.22
C GLY A 23 -0.60 -5.66 -15.32
N ASN A 24 -0.96 -6.56 -16.23
CA ASN A 24 -0.22 -6.81 -17.46
C ASN A 24 -1.14 -6.58 -18.66
N SER A 25 -0.89 -5.52 -19.43
CA SER A 25 -1.49 -5.29 -20.75
C SER A 25 -0.51 -5.72 -21.84
N HIS A 26 -0.96 -5.83 -23.08
CA HIS A 26 -0.12 -6.33 -24.18
C HIS A 26 1.24 -5.60 -24.34
N ASN A 27 1.34 -4.34 -23.91
CA ASN A 27 2.53 -3.51 -24.08
C ASN A 27 3.12 -2.95 -22.78
N SER A 28 2.49 -3.19 -21.62
CA SER A 28 2.89 -2.51 -20.39
C SER A 28 2.61 -3.34 -19.13
N PHE A 29 3.58 -3.31 -18.22
CA PHE A 29 3.49 -3.92 -16.90
C PHE A 29 3.39 -2.82 -15.83
N TYR A 30 2.38 -2.95 -14.97
CA TYR A 30 2.06 -1.98 -13.93
C TYR A 30 2.03 -2.68 -12.57
N ILE A 31 2.77 -2.15 -11.60
CA ILE A 31 2.64 -2.53 -10.19
C ILE A 31 2.19 -1.31 -9.40
N TYR A 32 1.08 -1.48 -8.68
CA TYR A 32 0.58 -0.47 -7.75
C TYR A 32 0.42 -1.12 -6.38
N THR A 33 0.98 -0.49 -5.34
CA THR A 33 0.91 -0.99 -3.96
C THR A 33 0.33 0.10 -3.07
N ILE A 34 -0.83 -0.14 -2.47
CA ILE A 34 -1.35 0.69 -1.38
C ILE A 34 -0.94 0.04 -0.07
N MET A 35 -0.37 0.81 0.85
CA MET A 35 -0.08 0.42 2.22
C MET A 35 -0.84 1.35 3.18
N MET A 36 -1.68 0.78 4.02
CA MET A 36 -2.34 1.46 5.13
C MET A 36 -1.74 0.95 6.44
N ILE A 37 -1.23 1.84 7.26
CA ILE A 37 -0.68 1.54 8.59
C ILE A 37 -1.62 2.13 9.63
N MET A 38 -2.26 1.27 10.42
CA MET A 38 -3.02 1.70 11.60
C MET A 38 -2.13 1.54 12.84
N ILE A 39 -1.92 2.63 13.55
CA ILE A 39 -1.19 2.69 14.81
C ILE A 39 -2.22 2.96 15.90
N ALA A 40 -2.50 1.96 16.72
CA ALA A 40 -3.35 2.12 17.89
C ALA A 40 -2.46 2.36 19.10
N THR A 41 -2.62 3.52 19.73
CA THR A 41 -2.03 3.82 21.04
C THR A 41 -3.10 3.62 22.12
N THR A 42 -2.70 3.71 23.39
CA THR A 42 -3.64 3.62 24.52
C THR A 42 -4.68 4.76 24.54
N VAL A 43 -4.48 5.83 23.77
CA VAL A 43 -5.31 7.06 23.80
C VAL A 43 -5.94 7.38 22.43
N SER A 44 -5.36 6.92 21.32
CA SER A 44 -5.79 7.29 19.97
C SER A 44 -5.47 6.21 18.93
N ILE A 45 -6.23 6.20 17.83
CA ILE A 45 -5.91 5.43 16.62
C ILE A 45 -5.49 6.42 15.55
N HIS A 46 -4.32 6.22 14.96
CA HIS A 46 -3.81 7.00 13.82
C HIS A 46 -3.69 6.10 12.59
N CYS A 47 -4.23 6.54 11.45
CA CYS A 47 -4.19 5.79 10.21
C CYS A 47 -3.32 6.53 9.18
N HIS A 48 -2.24 5.89 8.73
CA HIS A 48 -1.38 6.43 7.68
C HIS A 48 -1.62 5.67 6.38
N MET A 49 -1.92 6.38 5.30
CA MET A 49 -2.02 5.79 3.97
C MET A 49 -0.78 6.17 3.15
N TYR A 50 -0.18 5.18 2.52
CA TYR A 50 0.95 5.27 1.62
C TYR A 50 0.55 4.61 0.30
N ILE A 51 0.76 5.30 -0.81
CA ILE A 51 0.46 4.79 -2.14
C ILE A 51 1.76 4.79 -2.94
N LEU A 52 2.20 3.62 -3.36
CA LEU A 52 3.39 3.41 -4.16
C LEU A 52 3.00 3.01 -5.58
N PHE A 53 3.47 3.75 -6.57
CA PHE A 53 3.21 3.46 -7.97
C PHE A 53 4.50 3.21 -8.75
N LEU A 54 4.58 2.03 -9.39
CA LEU A 54 5.67 1.60 -10.26
C LEU A 54 5.10 1.28 -11.65
N ILE A 55 5.16 2.26 -12.57
CA ILE A 55 5.00 2.00 -14.00
C ILE A 55 6.39 1.95 -14.62
N GLY A 56 6.79 0.82 -15.20
CA GLY A 56 7.82 0.74 -16.26
C GLY A 56 9.12 1.54 -16.09
N SER A 57 9.45 1.98 -14.88
CA SER A 57 10.52 2.91 -14.53
C SER A 57 10.98 2.62 -13.10
N PRO A 58 12.26 2.79 -12.78
CA PRO A 58 12.85 2.35 -11.52
C PRO A 58 12.51 3.23 -10.31
N LEU A 59 11.83 4.36 -10.51
CA LEU A 59 11.57 5.36 -9.47
C LEU A 59 10.11 5.28 -9.02
N PRO A 60 9.82 4.68 -7.86
CA PRO A 60 8.46 4.62 -7.35
C PRO A 60 7.99 6.02 -6.92
N ILE A 61 6.79 6.41 -7.35
CA ILE A 61 6.13 7.62 -6.83
C ILE A 61 5.42 7.24 -5.54
N LEU A 62 5.79 7.92 -4.43
CA LEU A 62 5.21 7.72 -3.11
C LEU A 62 4.27 8.89 -2.78
N TYR A 63 2.98 8.61 -2.60
CA TYR A 63 2.04 9.55 -2.00
C TYR A 63 1.78 9.16 -0.55
N HIS A 64 1.75 10.14 0.35
CA HIS A 64 1.45 9.94 1.76
C HIS A 64 0.31 10.86 2.18
N SER A 65 -0.69 10.31 2.88
CA SER A 65 -1.72 11.07 3.56
C SER A 65 -1.95 10.52 4.98
N ASN A 66 -2.24 11.43 5.90
CA ASN A 66 -2.66 11.10 7.25
C ASN A 66 -4.19 11.09 7.29
N LEU A 67 -4.77 9.97 7.70
CA LEU A 67 -6.20 9.79 7.91
C LEU A 67 -6.42 9.80 9.43
N THR A 68 -7.04 10.87 9.94
CA THR A 68 -7.51 10.95 11.33
C THR A 68 -8.84 10.24 11.48
#